data_AF-A0A087USA0-F1
#
_entry.id   AF-A0A087USA0-F1
#
_cell.length_a   1.000
_cell.length_b   1.000
_cell.length_c   1.000
_cell.angle_alpha   90.00
_cell.angle_beta   90.00
_cell.angle_gamma   90.00
#
_symmetry.space_group_name_H-M   'P 1'
#
loop_
_entity.id
_entity.type
_entity.pdbx_description
1 polymer ?
#
loop_
_entity_poly.entity_id
_entity_poly.type
_entity_poly.pdbx_seq_one_letter_code
_entity_poly.pdbx_strand_id
1 'polypeptide(L)'
;MEVMPHLVIAARDATSVCLAAFIDRRWNCSSINSAPHLTPDLVKGTREQAFVYALASAAVAHNIARACSDGSLASCGCGQIPHEPPHGDFKWGGCAHNVRHGLKFARNFADAPWRQKSVRKKVEASVNRH
;
A
#
# COMPACT_ATOMS: atom_id res chain seq x y z
N MET A 1 1.32 -7.15 -18.17
CA MET A 1 0.80 -7.89 -17.00
C MET A 1 1.90 -8.09 -15.95
N GLU A 2 2.85 -7.14 -15.86
CA GLU A 2 4.13 -7.30 -15.12
C GLU A 2 4.03 -6.96 -13.64
N VAL A 3 3.02 -6.18 -13.24
CA VAL A 3 2.91 -5.62 -11.89
C VAL A 3 2.31 -6.59 -10.87
N MET A 4 1.52 -7.57 -11.34
CA MET A 4 0.72 -8.45 -10.48
C MET A 4 1.53 -9.26 -9.45
N PRO A 5 2.72 -9.82 -9.76
CA PRO A 5 3.54 -10.52 -8.77
C PRO A 5 3.92 -9.64 -7.57
N HIS A 6 4.24 -8.36 -7.82
CA HIS A 6 4.57 -7.41 -6.76
C HIS A 6 3.37 -7.06 -5.89
N LEU A 7 2.14 -7.13 -6.43
CA LEU A 7 0.92 -6.95 -5.66
C LEU A 7 0.61 -8.15 -4.75
N VAL A 8 0.95 -9.37 -5.18
CA VAL A 8 0.84 -10.56 -4.31
C VAL A 8 1.80 -10.46 -3.12
N ILE A 9 3.03 -9.99 -3.36
CA ILE A 9 4.00 -9.73 -2.28
C ILE A 9 3.46 -8.65 -1.33
N ALA A 10 2.99 -7.52 -1.87
CA ALA A 10 2.39 -6.45 -1.06
C ALA A 10 1.22 -6.93 -0.18
N ALA A 11 0.35 -7.81 -0.70
CA ALA A 11 -0.73 -8.38 0.08
C ALA A 11 -0.23 -9.28 1.22
N ARG A 12 0.80 -10.10 0.96
CA ARG A 12 1.42 -10.95 1.99
C ARG A 12 2.11 -10.12 3.08
N ASP A 13 2.82 -9.06 2.68
CA ASP A 13 3.46 -8.13 3.61
C ASP A 13 2.42 -7.44 4.49
N ALA A 14 1.33 -6.93 3.89
CA ALA A 14 0.24 -6.32 4.64
C ALA A 14 -0.38 -7.28 5.66
N THR A 15 -0.64 -8.53 5.27
CA THR A 15 -1.13 -9.58 6.17
C THR A 15 -0.17 -9.84 7.32
N SER A 16 1.11 -10.08 7.02
CA SER A 16 2.14 -10.35 8.03
C SER A 16 2.26 -9.21 9.04
N VAL A 17 2.35 -7.96 8.54
CA VAL A 17 2.46 -6.77 9.38
C VAL A 17 1.21 -6.56 10.22
N CYS A 18 0.02 -6.80 9.66
CA CYS A 18 -1.23 -6.63 10.40
C CYS A 18 -1.35 -7.61 11.56
N LEU A 19 -1.06 -8.89 11.32
CA LEU A 19 -1.05 -9.93 12.35
C LEU A 19 -0.02 -9.61 13.45
N ALA A 20 1.18 -9.20 13.06
CA ALA A 20 2.23 -8.83 14.01
C ALA A 20 1.86 -7.58 14.85
N ALA A 21 1.27 -6.56 14.23
CA ALA A 21 0.91 -5.31 14.91
C ALA A 21 -0.22 -5.49 15.94
N PHE A 22 -1.05 -6.53 15.78
CA PHE A 22 -2.24 -6.76 16.60
C PHE A 22 -2.22 -8.09 17.38
N ILE A 23 -1.09 -8.79 17.45
CA ILE A 23 -0.98 -10.10 18.09
C ILE A 23 -1.53 -10.14 19.52
N ASP A 24 -1.25 -9.09 20.31
CA ASP A 24 -1.68 -8.96 21.72
C ASP A 24 -2.97 -8.15 21.88
N ARG A 25 -3.80 -8.08 20.85
CA ARG A 25 -5.08 -7.35 20.85
C ARG A 25 -6.25 -8.31 20.71
N ARG A 26 -7.41 -7.90 21.26
CA ARG A 26 -8.67 -8.67 21.15
C ARG A 26 -9.05 -8.94 19.69
N TRP A 27 -8.82 -7.97 18.82
CA TRP A 27 -8.82 -8.17 17.38
C TRP A 27 -7.37 -8.35 16.93
N ASN A 28 -7.01 -9.53 16.47
CA ASN A 28 -5.64 -9.94 16.13
C ASN A 28 -5.35 -9.91 14.62
N CYS A 29 -6.21 -9.26 13.84
CA CYS A 29 -6.17 -9.23 12.38
C CYS A 29 -6.30 -10.58 11.67
N SER A 30 -6.72 -11.66 12.33
CA SER A 30 -6.81 -12.99 11.69
C SER A 30 -7.79 -13.05 10.52
N SER A 31 -8.82 -12.20 10.52
CA SER A 31 -9.85 -12.10 9.48
C SER A 31 -9.30 -11.71 8.10
N ILE A 32 -8.14 -11.06 8.04
CA ILE A 32 -7.51 -10.66 6.77
C ILE A 32 -7.15 -11.88 5.90
N ASN A 33 -6.90 -13.05 6.52
CA ASN A 33 -6.57 -14.29 5.81
C ASN A 33 -7.75 -14.87 5.03
N SER A 34 -8.98 -14.46 5.34
CA SER A 34 -10.19 -14.91 4.65
C SER A 34 -10.48 -14.11 3.37
N ALA A 35 -9.64 -13.14 3.01
CA ALA A 35 -9.78 -12.39 1.77
C ALA A 35 -9.88 -13.33 0.54
N PRO A 36 -10.80 -13.06 -0.41
CA PRO A 36 -11.66 -11.87 -0.53
C PRO A 36 -12.96 -11.93 0.28
N HIS A 37 -13.25 -13.05 0.96
CA HIS A 37 -14.45 -13.23 1.79
C HIS A 37 -14.24 -12.62 3.18
N LEU A 38 -14.30 -11.28 3.23
CA LEU A 38 -14.06 -10.51 4.44
C LEU A 38 -15.25 -10.57 5.42
N THR A 39 -14.93 -10.60 6.70
CA THR A 39 -15.89 -10.58 7.81
C THR A 39 -16.34 -9.16 8.16
N PRO A 40 -17.43 -8.98 8.95
CA PRO A 40 -18.01 -7.67 9.28
C PRO A 40 -17.04 -6.63 9.86
N ASP A 41 -15.99 -7.07 10.54
CA ASP A 41 -14.90 -6.23 11.04
C ASP A 41 -14.10 -5.55 9.93
N LEU A 42 -14.13 -6.03 8.69
CA LEU A 42 -13.42 -5.46 7.54
C LEU A 42 -14.33 -4.95 6.41
N VAL A 43 -15.65 -4.98 6.58
CA VAL A 43 -16.61 -4.51 5.55
C VAL A 43 -17.62 -3.46 6.02
N LYS A 44 -17.71 -3.17 7.32
CA LYS A 44 -18.74 -2.27 7.89
C LYS A 44 -18.26 -0.83 8.19
N GLY A 45 -17.07 -0.44 7.75
CA GLY A 45 -16.51 0.88 8.02
C GLY A 45 -15.93 1.03 9.43
N THR A 46 -15.36 -0.04 9.98
CA THR A 46 -14.77 -0.08 11.33
C THR A 46 -13.38 0.59 11.36
N ARG A 47 -12.81 0.73 12.57
CA ARG A 47 -11.43 1.23 12.73
C ARG A 47 -10.42 0.21 12.24
N GLU A 48 -10.70 -1.07 12.44
CA GLU A 48 -9.90 -2.21 11.99
C GLU A 48 -9.85 -2.26 10.46
N GLN A 49 -10.99 -2.04 9.80
CA GLN A 49 -11.05 -1.90 8.35
C GLN A 49 -10.18 -0.74 7.85
N ALA A 50 -10.32 0.44 8.44
CA ALA A 50 -9.53 1.61 8.06
C ALA A 50 -8.02 1.33 8.16
N PHE A 51 -7.60 0.63 9.22
CA PHE A 51 -6.20 0.23 9.39
C PHE A 51 -5.74 -0.74 8.29
N VAL A 52 -6.49 -1.80 8.02
CA VAL A 52 -6.12 -2.81 7.01
C VAL A 52 -6.03 -2.21 5.61
N TYR A 53 -6.99 -1.38 5.21
CA TYR A 53 -6.96 -0.74 3.90
C TYR A 53 -5.82 0.27 3.76
N ALA A 54 -5.53 1.04 4.80
CA ALA A 54 -4.39 1.96 4.82
C ALA A 54 -3.07 1.19 4.72
N LEU A 55 -2.93 0.09 5.47
CA LEU A 55 -1.76 -0.77 5.44
C LEU A 55 -1.57 -1.46 4.09
N ALA A 56 -2.64 -1.97 3.49
CA ALA A 56 -2.60 -2.58 2.17
C ALA A 56 -2.20 -1.57 1.09
N SER A 57 -2.76 -0.35 1.12
CA SER A 57 -2.37 0.74 0.21
C SER A 57 -0.90 1.13 0.38
N ALA A 58 -0.42 1.25 1.62
CA ALA A 58 0.98 1.52 1.93
C ALA A 58 1.91 0.39 1.45
N ALA A 59 1.53 -0.88 1.66
CA ALA A 59 2.31 -2.04 1.21
C ALA A 59 2.42 -2.09 -0.31
N VAL A 60 1.35 -1.77 -1.04
CA VAL A 60 1.38 -1.63 -2.50
C VAL A 60 2.32 -0.50 -2.90
N ALA A 61 2.20 0.69 -2.29
CA ALA A 61 3.06 1.81 -2.61
C ALA A 61 4.55 1.48 -2.38
N HIS A 62 4.86 0.82 -1.27
CA HIS A 62 6.22 0.40 -0.92
C HIS A 62 6.79 -0.62 -1.92
N ASN A 63 6.06 -1.71 -2.17
CA ASN A 63 6.53 -2.78 -3.05
C ASN A 63 6.69 -2.32 -4.49
N ILE A 64 5.78 -1.47 -5.00
CA ILE A 64 5.92 -0.89 -6.34
C ILE A 64 7.10 0.07 -6.40
N ALA A 65 7.27 0.96 -5.42
CA ALA A 65 8.39 1.89 -5.39
C ALA A 65 9.75 1.18 -5.37
N ARG A 66 9.82 0.04 -4.65
CA ARG A 66 11.00 -0.84 -4.60
C ARG A 66 11.21 -1.59 -5.92
N ALA A 67 10.16 -2.17 -6.50
CA ALA A 67 10.26 -2.86 -7.78
C ALA A 67 10.73 -1.93 -8.91
N CYS A 68 10.38 -0.64 -8.85
CA CYS A 68 10.88 0.38 -9.77
C CYS A 68 12.39 0.63 -9.63
N SER A 69 12.92 0.70 -8.41
CA SER A 69 14.35 0.90 -8.18
C SER A 69 15.18 -0.35 -8.45
N ASP A 70 14.60 -1.53 -8.23
CA ASP A 70 15.23 -2.82 -8.51
C ASP A 70 15.25 -3.13 -10.01
N GLY A 71 14.67 -2.27 -10.86
CA GLY A 71 14.57 -2.47 -12.31
C GLY A 71 13.65 -3.62 -12.73
N SER A 72 12.83 -4.13 -11.80
CA SER A 72 11.90 -5.24 -12.06
C SER A 72 10.67 -4.82 -12.88
N LEU A 73 10.35 -3.53 -12.89
CA LEU A 73 9.25 -2.95 -13.65
C LEU A 73 9.78 -2.05 -14.76
N ALA A 74 9.47 -2.37 -16.02
CA ALA A 74 9.90 -1.56 -17.17
C ALA A 74 9.15 -0.21 -17.27
N SER A 75 8.01 -0.08 -16.59
CA SER A 75 7.15 1.12 -16.65
C SER A 75 7.61 2.27 -15.74
N CYS A 76 8.63 2.03 -14.92
CA CYS A 76 9.17 3.02 -13.99
C CYS A 76 10.68 2.82 -13.79
N GLY A 77 11.31 3.76 -13.10
CA GLY A 77 12.73 3.67 -12.74
C GLY A 77 12.97 4.31 -11.36
N CYS A 78 14.22 4.66 -11.08
CA CYS A 78 14.63 5.24 -9.81
C CYS A 78 13.83 6.49 -9.39
N GLY A 79 13.74 6.69 -8.07
CA GLY A 79 13.23 7.92 -7.48
C GLY A 79 14.07 9.14 -7.84
N GLN A 80 13.48 10.31 -7.69
CA GLN A 80 14.19 11.58 -7.90
C GLN A 80 15.25 11.77 -6.83
N ILE A 81 16.44 12.20 -7.26
CA ILE A 81 17.50 12.62 -6.36
C ILE A 81 17.09 13.97 -5.75
N PRO A 82 17.23 14.17 -4.43
CA PRO A 82 16.93 15.45 -3.80
C PRO A 82 17.72 16.60 -4.44
N HIS A 83 17.06 17.74 -4.58
CA HIS A 83 17.71 18.96 -5.07
C HIS A 83 18.50 19.69 -3.97
N GLU A 84 18.25 19.36 -2.70
CA GLU A 84 19.00 19.95 -1.59
C GLU A 84 20.48 19.54 -1.68
N PRO A 85 21.41 20.47 -1.45
CA PRO A 85 22.83 20.13 -1.43
C PRO A 85 23.08 19.11 -0.31
N PRO A 86 23.87 18.06 -0.58
CA PRO A 86 24.22 17.10 0.46
C PRO A 86 25.07 17.76 1.55
N HIS A 87 24.95 17.28 2.79
CA HIS A 87 25.69 17.84 3.92
C HIS A 87 27.11 17.26 4.01
N GLY A 88 28.11 18.14 4.18
CA GLY A 88 29.51 17.75 4.34
C GLY A 88 30.04 17.03 3.10
N ASP A 89 30.74 15.92 3.30
CA ASP A 89 31.34 15.11 2.24
C ASP A 89 30.36 14.11 1.58
N PHE A 90 29.09 14.11 2.02
CA PHE A 90 28.07 13.25 1.44
C PHE A 90 27.78 13.66 -0.02
N LYS A 91 27.44 12.68 -0.86
CA LYS A 91 26.98 12.91 -2.23
C LYS A 91 25.71 12.13 -2.46
N TRP A 92 24.69 12.78 -2.99
CA TRP A 92 23.54 12.06 -3.50
C TRP A 92 23.94 11.16 -4.65
N GLY A 93 23.38 9.95 -4.69
CA GLY A 93 23.65 8.99 -5.73
C GLY A 93 22.86 7.71 -5.52
N GLY A 94 23.14 6.72 -6.36
CA GLY A 94 22.44 5.44 -6.36
C GLY A 94 21.02 5.53 -6.93
N CYS A 95 20.25 4.47 -6.69
CA CYS A 95 18.87 4.35 -7.13
C CYS A 95 17.94 4.29 -5.92
N ALA A 96 17.33 5.43 -5.57
CA ALA A 96 16.33 5.47 -4.52
C ALA A 96 15.00 4.84 -4.98
N HIS A 97 14.21 4.32 -4.04
CA HIS A 97 12.85 3.86 -4.32
C HIS A 97 11.99 4.98 -4.92
N ASN A 98 11.20 4.68 -5.95
CA ASN A 98 10.34 5.66 -6.59
C ASN A 98 9.00 5.81 -5.87
N VAL A 99 9.03 6.42 -4.68
CA VAL A 99 7.86 6.57 -3.80
C VAL A 99 6.72 7.32 -4.48
N ARG A 100 7.02 8.34 -5.29
CA ARG A 100 6.00 9.09 -6.05
C ARG A 100 5.23 8.19 -7.01
N HIS A 101 5.94 7.32 -7.74
CA HIS A 101 5.31 6.35 -8.63
C HIS A 101 4.50 5.32 -7.84
N GLY A 102 5.07 4.75 -6.78
CA GLY A 102 4.40 3.78 -5.90
C GLY A 102 3.10 4.31 -5.32
N LEU A 103 3.10 5.53 -4.75
CA LEU A 103 1.89 6.18 -4.21
C LEU A 103 0.83 6.42 -5.28
N LYS A 104 1.23 6.89 -6.47
CA LYS A 104 0.29 7.09 -7.59
C LYS A 104 -0.33 5.76 -8.02
N PHE A 105 0.46 4.69 -8.08
CA PHE A 105 -0.03 3.36 -8.41
C PHE A 105 -1.00 2.85 -7.35
N ALA A 106 -0.59 2.86 -6.08
CA ALA A 106 -1.41 2.38 -4.96
C ALA A 106 -2.77 3.08 -4.91
N ARG A 107 -2.78 4.42 -5.03
CA ARG A 107 -4.00 5.21 -5.08
C ARG A 107 -4.90 4.87 -6.26
N ASN A 108 -4.33 4.53 -7.42
CA ASN A 108 -5.13 4.15 -8.58
C ASN A 108 -5.66 2.72 -8.49
N PHE A 109 -4.93 1.82 -7.84
CA PHE A 109 -5.29 0.42 -7.69
C PHE A 109 -6.24 0.20 -6.51
N ALA A 110 -5.84 0.59 -5.29
CA ALA A 110 -6.58 0.36 -4.05
C ALA A 110 -7.88 1.18 -4.00
N ASP A 111 -7.87 2.43 -4.46
CA ASP A 111 -9.07 3.28 -4.43
C ASP A 111 -10.03 3.03 -5.59
N ALA A 112 -9.63 2.29 -6.63
CA ALA A 112 -10.42 2.15 -7.86
C ALA A 112 -11.90 1.77 -7.59
N PRO A 113 -12.19 0.78 -6.71
CA PRO A 113 -13.56 0.39 -6.39
C PRO A 113 -14.38 1.49 -5.69
N TRP A 114 -13.70 2.42 -5.00
CA TRP A 114 -14.30 3.42 -4.10
C TRP A 114 -14.47 4.80 -4.75
N ARG A 115 -14.01 4.99 -6.00
CA ARG A 115 -14.11 6.27 -6.73
C ARG A 115 -15.49 6.54 -7.33
N GLN A 116 -16.32 5.53 -7.51
CA GLN A 116 -17.66 5.70 -8.11
C GLN A 116 -18.54 6.60 -7.23
N LYS A 117 -19.28 7.54 -7.84
CA LYS A 117 -20.13 8.51 -7.12
C LYS A 117 -21.16 7.85 -6.19
N SER A 118 -21.72 6.71 -6.60
CA SER A 118 -22.69 5.91 -5.84
C SER A 118 -22.07 5.29 -4.58
N VAL A 119 -20.83 4.85 -4.65
CA VAL A 119 -20.09 4.22 -3.54
C VAL A 119 -19.44 5.28 -2.64
N ARG A 120 -19.04 6.43 -3.21
CA ARG A 120 -18.30 7.50 -2.53
C ARG A 120 -19.00 8.08 -1.30
N LYS A 121 -20.34 8.00 -1.22
CA LYS A 121 -21.12 8.49 -0.07
C LYS A 121 -21.19 7.48 1.08
N LYS A 122 -20.75 6.24 0.88
CA LYS A 122 -20.78 5.19 1.89
C LYS A 122 -19.64 5.39 2.91
N VAL A 123 -19.85 4.93 4.14
CA VAL A 123 -18.85 5.04 5.22
C VAL A 123 -17.57 4.28 4.84
N GLU A 124 -17.71 3.12 4.21
CA GLU A 124 -16.65 2.27 3.68
C GLU A 124 -15.74 3.03 2.70
N ALA A 125 -16.31 3.89 1.86
CA ALA A 125 -15.53 4.69 0.91
C ALA A 125 -14.71 5.80 1.59
N SER A 126 -15.08 6.19 2.82
CA SER A 126 -14.30 7.15 3.61
C SER A 126 -13.12 6.49 4.29
N VAL A 127 -13.24 5.21 4.67
CA VAL A 127 -12.15 4.46 5.32
C VAL A 127 -11.20 3.78 4.33
N ASN A 128 -11.67 3.44 3.11
CA ASN A 128 -10.90 2.65 2.15
C ASN A 128 -10.19 3.48 1.07
N ARG A 129 -10.29 4.82 1.10
CA ARG A 129 -9.74 5.71 0.06
C ARG A 129 -8.57 6.53 0.61
N HIS A 130 -7.43 6.52 -0.08
CA HIS A 130 -6.18 7.16 0.36
C HIS A 130 -5.57 8.05 -0.74
#